data_AF-A0A1B6M3U4-F1
#
_entry.id   AF-A0A1B6M3U4-F1
#
_cell.length_a   1.000
_cell.length_b   1.000
_cell.length_c   1.000
_cell.angle_alpha   90.00
_cell.angle_beta   90.00
_cell.angle_gamma   90.00
#
_symmetry.space_group_name_H-M   'P 1'
#
loop_
_entity.id
_entity.type
_entity.pdbx_description
1 polymer ?
#
loop_
_entity_poly.entity_id
_entity_poly.type
_entity_poly.pdbx_seq_one_letter_code
_entity_poly.pdbx_strand_id
1 'polypeptide(L)'
;FNVINQIKTPPFYPSSNGAAENSTVKTFKKSFLRHLVESHENKASIPTAISRYLFSYRISIHCSTGETPAKRMFGRQLRNRLDVLREKERSIVTDGGIDKKKVEFRRGEEVYVRDYRDSTKWTKANVMGAQGC
;
A
#
# COMPACT_ATOMS: atom_id res chain seq x y z
N PHE A 1 17.58 -21.29 -9.48
CA PHE A 1 16.92 -20.17 -10.18
C PHE A 1 15.58 -19.92 -9.51
N ASN A 2 15.33 -18.69 -9.05
CA ASN A 2 14.04 -18.35 -8.44
C ASN A 2 13.08 -17.94 -9.55
N VAL A 3 11.99 -18.67 -9.75
CA VAL A 3 11.03 -18.49 -10.86
C VAL A 3 10.05 -17.36 -10.53
N ILE A 4 10.55 -16.13 -10.43
CA ILE A 4 9.77 -14.94 -10.05
C ILE A 4 9.57 -14.05 -11.28
N ASN A 5 8.31 -13.82 -11.66
CA ASN A 5 7.94 -12.91 -12.74
C ASN A 5 7.92 -11.46 -12.24
N GLN A 6 8.67 -10.58 -12.89
CA GLN A 6 8.71 -9.15 -12.56
C GLN A 6 7.67 -8.39 -13.38
N ILE A 7 6.69 -7.80 -12.69
CA ILE A 7 5.69 -6.91 -13.29
C ILE A 7 6.13 -5.46 -13.06
N LYS A 8 6.14 -4.63 -14.11
CA LYS A 8 6.58 -3.22 -14.05
C LYS A 8 5.40 -2.28 -14.26
N THR A 9 5.41 -1.15 -13.58
CA THR A 9 4.45 -0.06 -13.79
C THR A 9 4.95 0.89 -14.89
N PRO A 10 4.04 1.54 -15.65
CA PRO A 10 4.42 2.52 -16.64
C PRO A 10 5.20 3.70 -16.02
N PRO A 11 6.11 4.32 -16.79
CA PRO A 11 6.91 5.44 -16.30
C PRO A 11 6.01 6.64 -15.98
N PHE A 12 6.36 7.39 -14.94
CA PHE A 12 5.65 8.61 -14.48
C PHE A 12 4.18 8.41 -14.06
N TYR A 13 3.78 7.18 -13.73
CA TYR A 13 2.42 6.86 -13.27
C TYR A 13 2.41 6.22 -11.86
N PRO A 14 2.70 7.00 -10.79
CA PRO A 14 2.81 6.50 -9.42
C PRO A 14 1.51 5.86 -8.91
N SER A 15 0.36 6.26 -9.46
CA SER A 15 -0.95 5.70 -9.14
C SER A 15 -1.06 4.19 -9.41
N SER A 16 -0.31 3.63 -10.36
CA SER A 16 -0.29 2.17 -10.60
C SER A 16 0.27 1.38 -9.42
N ASN A 17 1.19 1.96 -8.64
CA ASN A 17 1.69 1.37 -7.38
C ASN A 17 1.13 2.09 -6.15
N GLY A 18 0.00 2.78 -6.31
CA GLY A 18 -0.57 3.65 -5.28
C GLY A 18 -0.94 2.92 -4.00
N ALA A 19 -1.24 1.61 -4.06
CA ALA A 19 -1.44 0.79 -2.87
C ALA A 19 -0.16 0.73 -2.01
N ALA A 20 1.00 0.44 -2.60
CA ALA A 20 2.26 0.42 -1.85
C ALA A 20 2.61 1.83 -1.34
N GLU A 21 2.55 2.85 -2.19
CA GLU A 21 2.97 4.20 -1.83
C GLU A 21 2.06 4.86 -0.78
N ASN A 22 0.74 4.80 -0.97
CA ASN A 22 -0.19 5.50 -0.11
C ASN A 22 -0.46 4.75 1.20
N SER A 23 -0.55 3.42 1.19
CA SER A 23 -0.91 2.68 2.40
C SER A 23 0.32 2.27 3.23
N THR A 24 1.43 1.88 2.60
CA THR A 24 2.60 1.38 3.33
C THR A 24 3.64 2.48 3.58
N VAL A 25 4.06 3.24 2.56
CA VAL A 25 5.13 4.24 2.71
C VAL A 25 4.65 5.44 3.54
N LYS A 26 3.44 5.94 3.29
CA LYS A 26 2.88 7.07 4.04
C LYS A 26 2.68 6.71 5.51
N THR A 27 2.10 5.54 5.79
CA THR A 27 1.88 5.04 7.16
C THR A 27 3.20 4.77 7.87
N PHE A 28 4.17 4.19 7.15
CA PHE A 28 5.54 4.01 7.64
C PHE A 28 6.13 5.34 8.09
N LYS A 29 6.24 6.33 7.20
CA LYS A 29 6.86 7.62 7.53
C LYS A 29 6.16 8.30 8.71
N LYS A 30 4.83 8.27 8.77
CA LYS A 30 4.06 8.89 9.86
C LYS A 30 4.29 8.24 11.22
N SER A 31 4.31 6.93 11.29
CA SER A 31 4.35 6.19 12.57
C SER A 31 5.75 5.72 12.96
N PHE A 32 6.66 5.55 12.01
CA PHE A 32 8.04 5.16 12.26
C PHE A 32 8.82 6.23 13.03
N LEU A 33 8.55 7.52 12.79
CA LEU A 33 9.17 8.61 13.54
C LEU A 33 8.95 8.47 15.05
N ARG A 34 7.74 8.08 15.47
CA ARG A 34 7.44 7.81 16.88
C ARG A 34 8.30 6.66 17.43
N HIS A 35 8.38 5.55 16.70
CA HIS A 35 9.20 4.41 17.12
C HIS A 35 10.70 4.72 17.12
N LEU A 36 11.15 5.64 16.27
CA LEU A 36 12.54 6.11 16.26
C LEU A 36 12.86 6.93 17.50
N VAL A 37 11.97 7.86 17.88
CA VAL A 37 12.11 8.66 19.12
C VAL A 37 12.08 7.76 20.35
N GLU A 38 11.08 6.88 20.46
CA GLU A 38 10.99 5.90 21.55
C GLU A 38 12.24 5.01 21.63
N SER A 39 12.79 4.60 20.49
CA SER A 39 14.01 3.76 20.47
C SER A 39 15.25 4.56 20.85
N HIS A 40 15.34 5.83 20.45
CA HIS A 40 16.44 6.71 20.84
C HIS A 40 16.47 6.95 22.36
N GLU A 41 15.32 7.23 22.97
CA GLU A 41 15.17 7.39 24.43
C GLU A 41 15.56 6.11 25.18
N ASN A 42 15.20 4.95 24.64
CA ASN A 42 15.51 3.64 25.23
C ASN A 42 16.91 3.11 24.83
N LYS A 43 17.77 3.90 24.18
CA LYS A 43 19.09 3.49 23.64
C LYS A 43 19.03 2.22 22.77
N ALA A 44 17.92 1.99 22.10
CA ALA A 44 17.69 0.85 21.24
C ALA A 44 18.17 1.12 19.80
N SER A 45 18.66 0.08 19.14
CA SER A 45 19.19 0.17 17.77
C SER A 45 18.11 0.41 16.72
N ILE A 46 18.48 0.98 15.57
CA ILE A 46 17.57 1.20 14.44
C ILE A 46 16.85 -0.09 13.98
N PRO A 47 17.51 -1.26 13.85
CA PRO A 47 16.82 -2.51 13.54
C PRO A 47 15.71 -2.88 14.55
N THR A 48 15.90 -2.52 15.82
CA THR A 48 14.90 -2.72 16.86
C THR A 48 13.69 -1.81 16.64
N ALA A 49 13.93 -0.54 16.28
CA ALA A 49 12.87 0.42 15.94
C ALA A 49 12.04 -0.06 14.74
N ILE A 50 12.71 -0.57 13.69
CA ILE A 50 12.05 -1.15 12.51
C ILE A 50 11.21 -2.37 12.91
N SER A 51 11.76 -3.27 13.72
CA SER A 51 11.05 -4.46 14.17
C SER A 51 9.81 -4.13 14.99
N ARG A 52 9.92 -3.16 15.91
CA ARG A 52 8.78 -2.64 16.69
C ARG A 52 7.71 -2.03 15.81
N TYR A 53 8.10 -1.18 14.85
CA TYR A 53 7.17 -0.63 13.87
C TYR A 53 6.45 -1.73 13.09
N LEU A 54 7.19 -2.69 12.51
CA LEU A 54 6.62 -3.75 11.69
C LEU A 54 5.64 -4.61 12.50
N PHE A 55 5.95 -4.85 13.77
CA PHE A 55 5.06 -5.56 14.67
C PHE A 55 3.76 -4.77 14.91
N SER A 56 3.86 -3.49 15.30
CA SER A 56 2.71 -2.60 15.51
C SER A 56 1.83 -2.47 14.27
N TYR A 57 2.42 -2.32 13.09
CA TYR A 57 1.70 -2.25 11.82
C TYR A 57 0.93 -3.55 11.54
N ARG A 58 1.55 -4.71 11.78
CA ARG A 58 0.93 -6.03 11.51
C ARG A 58 -0.26 -6.35 12.40
N ILE A 59 -0.32 -5.79 13.62
CA ILE A 59 -1.42 -5.98 14.57
C ILE A 59 -2.48 -4.88 14.53
N SER A 60 -2.22 -3.78 13.83
CA SER A 60 -3.17 -2.68 13.67
C SER A 60 -4.21 -3.01 12.61
N ILE A 61 -5.48 -2.70 12.86
CA ILE A 61 -6.55 -2.88 11.88
C ILE A 61 -6.30 -1.91 10.72
N HIS A 62 -6.30 -2.43 9.49
CA HIS A 62 -6.11 -1.61 8.30
C HIS A 62 -7.46 -1.06 7.81
N CYS A 63 -7.54 0.26 7.60
CA CYS A 63 -8.79 0.98 7.33
C CYS A 63 -9.55 0.47 6.09
N SER A 64 -8.85 0.03 5.04
CA SER A 64 -9.50 -0.45 3.81
C SER A 64 -9.96 -1.90 3.88
N THR A 65 -9.46 -2.70 4.83
CA THR A 65 -9.74 -4.15 4.89
C THR A 65 -10.50 -4.56 6.15
N GLY A 66 -10.60 -3.70 7.17
CA GLY A 66 -11.23 -4.02 8.45
C GLY A 66 -10.52 -5.11 9.27
N GLU A 67 -9.42 -5.65 8.75
CA GLU A 67 -8.64 -6.74 9.32
C GLU A 67 -7.17 -6.33 9.49
N THR A 68 -6.47 -6.99 10.42
CA THR A 68 -5.04 -6.75 10.63
C THR A 68 -4.20 -7.42 9.53
N PRO A 69 -3.06 -6.84 9.11
CA PRO A 69 -2.20 -7.47 8.11
C PRO A 69 -1.71 -8.86 8.51
N ALA A 70 -1.42 -9.10 9.79
CA ALA A 70 -1.06 -10.42 10.29
C ALA A 70 -2.20 -11.44 10.13
N LYS A 71 -3.45 -11.04 10.38
CA LYS A 71 -4.61 -11.91 10.17
C LYS A 71 -4.79 -12.25 8.70
N ARG A 72 -4.63 -11.26 7.80
CA ARG A 72 -4.69 -11.49 6.35
C ARG A 72 -3.56 -12.39 5.84
N MET A 73 -2.36 -12.25 6.40
CA MET A 73 -1.18 -12.99 5.96
C MET A 73 -1.11 -14.41 6.53
N PHE A 74 -1.43 -14.60 7.80
CA PHE A 74 -1.24 -15.86 8.53
C PHE A 74 -2.53 -16.54 8.99
N GLY A 75 -3.70 -15.94 8.73
CA GLY A 75 -4.99 -16.45 9.20
C GLY A 75 -5.26 -16.28 10.70
N ARG A 76 -4.32 -15.71 11.46
CA ARG A 76 -4.44 -15.51 12.92
C ARG A 76 -3.95 -14.14 13.35
N GLN A 77 -4.51 -13.62 14.43
CA GLN A 77 -4.04 -12.37 15.03
C GLN A 77 -2.79 -12.63 15.88
N LEU A 78 -1.72 -11.87 15.64
CA LEU A 78 -0.58 -11.82 16.55
C LEU A 78 -1.00 -11.06 17.81
N ARG A 79 -0.71 -11.62 18.98
CA ARG A 79 -1.08 -11.05 20.28
C ARG A 79 0.01 -10.12 20.80
N ASN A 80 -0.39 -8.98 21.36
CA ASN A 80 0.46 -8.13 22.19
C ASN A 80 0.04 -8.24 23.69
N ARG A 81 0.77 -7.56 24.59
CA ARG A 81 0.45 -7.57 26.03
C ARG A 81 -0.91 -6.96 26.36
N LEU A 82 -1.40 -6.02 25.55
CA LEU A 82 -2.72 -5.38 25.72
C LEU A 82 -3.86 -6.28 25.25
N ASP A 83 -3.63 -7.19 24.30
CA ASP A 83 -4.61 -8.18 23.85
C ASP A 83 -4.92 -9.23 24.91
N VAL A 84 -4.03 -9.40 25.91
CA VAL A 84 -4.29 -10.24 27.09
C VAL A 84 -5.29 -9.56 28.03
N LEU A 85 -5.33 -8.22 28.03
CA LEU A 85 -6.20 -7.42 28.89
C LEU A 85 -7.56 -7.10 28.26
N ARG A 86 -7.72 -7.29 26.93
CA ARG A 86 -9.00 -7.05 26.23
C ARG A 86 -9.96 -8.21 26.44
N GLU A 87 -11.14 -7.94 26.99
CA GLU A 87 -12.32 -8.77 26.76
C GLU A 87 -12.66 -8.79 25.26
N LYS A 88 -13.09 -9.95 24.76
CA LYS A 88 -13.42 -10.15 23.34
C LYS A 88 -14.60 -9.26 22.94
N GLU A 89 -14.33 -8.13 22.30
CA GLU A 89 -15.37 -7.34 21.61
C GLU A 89 -15.17 -7.20 20.09
N ARG A 90 -16.24 -7.69 19.44
CA ARG A 90 -16.95 -7.42 18.18
C ARG A 90 -16.20 -6.91 16.94
N SER A 91 -16.53 -7.59 15.85
CA SER A 91 -16.19 -7.31 14.46
C SER A 91 -16.64 -5.92 14.02
N ILE A 92 -15.68 -5.04 13.78
CA ILE A 92 -15.91 -3.79 13.05
C ILE A 92 -15.91 -4.14 11.56
N VAL A 93 -17.09 -4.20 10.96
CA VAL A 93 -17.26 -4.28 9.50
C VAL A 93 -17.32 -2.84 8.99
N THR A 94 -16.28 -2.42 8.28
CA THR A 94 -16.34 -1.22 7.44
C THR A 94 -16.22 -1.65 5.99
N ASP A 95 -17.37 -1.76 5.34
CA ASP A 95 -17.46 -1.91 3.89
C ASP A 95 -17.17 -0.53 3.27
N GLY A 96 -16.06 -0.43 2.54
CA GLY A 96 -15.57 0.80 1.95
C GLY A 96 -15.13 0.56 0.51
N GLY A 97 -16.07 0.11 -0.32
CA GLY A 97 -15.86 0.01 -1.77
C GLY A 97 -15.62 1.39 -2.37
N ILE A 98 -14.42 1.64 -2.90
CA ILE A 98 -14.16 2.79 -3.76
C ILE A 98 -14.50 2.35 -5.18
N ASP A 99 -15.69 2.71 -5.65
CA ASP A 99 -16.08 2.54 -7.06
C ASP A 99 -15.18 3.39 -7.96
N LYS A 100 -14.17 2.75 -8.54
CA LYS A 100 -13.41 3.35 -9.64
C LYS A 100 -14.13 3.04 -10.93
N LYS A 101 -14.67 4.07 -11.57
CA LYS A 101 -15.21 4.00 -12.94
C LYS A 101 -14.12 3.42 -13.87
N LYS A 102 -14.33 2.21 -14.37
CA LYS A 102 -13.45 1.61 -15.39
C LYS A 102 -13.64 2.39 -16.69
N VAL A 103 -12.55 3.01 -17.16
CA VAL A 103 -12.47 3.55 -18.53
C VAL A 103 -11.78 2.48 -19.36
N GLU A 104 -12.50 1.91 -20.32
CA GLU A 104 -11.99 0.89 -21.23
C GLU A 104 -11.63 1.54 -22.56
N PHE A 105 -10.44 1.25 -23.09
CA PHE A 105 -9.96 1.78 -24.36
C PHE A 105 -10.05 0.72 -25.46
N ARG A 106 -10.49 1.12 -26.66
CA ARG A 106 -10.58 0.23 -27.82
C ARG A 106 -9.36 0.37 -28.71
N ARG A 107 -8.96 -0.73 -29.37
CA ARG A 107 -7.87 -0.72 -30.34
C ARG A 107 -8.22 0.20 -31.51
N GLY A 108 -7.33 1.13 -31.84
CA GLY A 108 -7.55 2.16 -32.86
C GLY A 108 -8.18 3.46 -32.35
N GLU A 109 -8.47 3.59 -31.05
CA GLU A 109 -8.96 4.83 -30.47
C GLU A 109 -7.84 5.87 -30.36
N GLU A 110 -8.13 7.14 -30.73
CA GLU A 110 -7.21 8.26 -30.57
C GLU A 110 -7.22 8.68 -29.09
N VAL A 111 -6.07 8.55 -28.44
CA VAL A 111 -5.86 8.91 -27.03
C VAL A 111 -4.77 9.96 -26.93
N TYR A 112 -4.86 10.84 -25.93
CA TYR A 112 -3.79 11.77 -25.62
C TYR A 112 -2.93 11.18 -24.50
N VAL A 113 -1.63 11.08 -24.77
CA VAL A 113 -0.63 10.63 -23.80
C VAL A 113 0.11 11.85 -23.27
N ARG A 114 0.37 11.85 -21.97
CA ARG A 114 1.10 12.94 -21.33
C ARG A 114 2.60 12.73 -21.51
N ASP A 115 3.27 13.63 -22.23
CA ASP A 115 4.72 13.64 -22.33
C ASP A 115 5.31 14.49 -21.19
N TYR A 116 6.28 13.93 -20.48
CA TYR A 116 6.96 14.58 -19.36
C TYR A 116 8.35 15.11 -19.73
N ARG A 117 8.79 14.93 -20.98
CA ARG A 117 10.11 15.36 -21.47
C ARG A 117 10.09 16.75 -22.10
N ASP A 118 8.94 17.20 -22.59
CA ASP A 118 8.79 18.45 -23.33
C ASP A 118 7.79 19.42 -22.65
N SER A 119 7.80 20.69 -23.07
CA SER A 119 6.88 21.74 -22.59
C SER A 119 5.43 21.47 -23.03
N THR A 120 5.25 20.79 -24.16
CA THR A 120 3.94 20.38 -24.68
C THR A 120 3.47 19.12 -23.96
N LYS A 121 2.57 19.32 -22.98
CA LYS A 121 2.19 18.27 -22.02
C LYS A 121 1.37 17.12 -22.60
N TRP A 122 0.75 17.26 -23.76
CA TRP A 122 -0.17 16.25 -24.31
C TRP A 122 0.12 16.01 -25.79
N THR A 123 0.33 14.74 -26.14
CA THR A 123 0.64 14.29 -27.49
C THR A 123 -0.39 13.26 -27.93
N LYS A 124 -0.91 13.38 -29.16
CA LYS A 124 -1.86 12.42 -29.74
C LYS A 124 -1.18 11.08 -30.03
N ALA A 125 -1.84 9.97 -29.71
CA ALA A 125 -1.40 8.61 -30.00
C ALA A 125 -2.60 7.69 -30.26
N ASN A 126 -2.38 6.58 -30.97
CA ASN A 126 -3.41 5.57 -31.21
C ASN A 126 -3.19 4.32 -30.35
N VAL A 127 -4.26 3.75 -29.81
CA VAL A 127 -4.21 2.52 -29.00
C VAL A 127 -3.90 1.32 -29.90
N MET A 128 -2.66 0.81 -29.81
CA MET A 128 -2.21 -0.36 -30.58
C MET A 128 -2.72 -1.70 -30.01
N GLY A 129 -3.09 -1.72 -28.73
CA GLY A 129 -3.67 -2.86 -28.04
C GLY A 129 -3.85 -2.57 -26.54
N ALA A 130 -4.84 -3.20 -25.92
CA ALA A 130 -5.05 -3.14 -24.48
C ALA A 130 -4.38 -4.36 -23.82
N GLN A 131 -3.30 -4.13 -23.08
CA GLN A 131 -2.81 -5.12 -22.12
C GLN A 131 -3.48 -4.83 -20.78
N GLY A 132 -4.27 -5.79 -20.30
CA GLY A 132 -5.21 -5.62 -19.18
C GLY A 132 -4.59 -5.23 -17.84
N CYS A 133 -5.49 -4.79 -16.97
CA CYS A 133 -5.33 -4.13 -15.67
C CYS A 133 -4.47 -4.85 -14.62
#